data_AF-A0A0B1TUU3-F1
#
_entry.id   AF-A0A0B1TUU3-F1
#
_cell.length_a   1.000
_cell.length_b   1.000
_cell.length_c   1.000
_cell.angle_alpha   90.00
_cell.angle_beta   90.00
_cell.angle_gamma   90.00
#
_symmetry.space_group_name_H-M   'P 1'
#
loop_
_entity.id
_entity.type
_entity.pdbx_description
1 polymer ?
#
loop_
_entity_poly.entity_id
_entity_poly.type
_entity_poly.pdbx_seq_one_letter_code
_entity_poly.pdbx_strand_id
1 'polypeptide(L)'
;MTPGELMSFLVTAQTIQRSLSQLSVVFGNAVKGWTAGARVFEFANLHPSVCNSDGVCIPYHTLFGEIRFEDVGFAYPTRPDHHVFEKLNLVIPAGQIVALCGPSGEGKSTIASLLERFYEPLSGRICLDNQDLRTLNLEWLRGQVSHV
;
A
#
# COMPACT_ATOMS: atom_id res chain seq x y z
N MET A 1 -2.08 -42.21 58.73
CA MET A 1 -1.40 -41.80 57.48
C MET A 1 -0.18 -42.67 57.31
N THR A 2 -0.17 -43.52 56.29
CA THR A 2 1.02 -44.31 55.96
C THR A 2 2.03 -43.40 55.22
N PRO A 3 3.34 -43.66 55.32
CA PRO A 3 4.35 -42.89 54.58
C PRO A 3 4.09 -42.84 53.06
N GLY A 4 3.44 -43.86 52.49
CA GLY A 4 3.04 -43.89 51.08
C GLY A 4 1.92 -42.92 50.70
N GLU A 5 0.94 -42.71 51.59
CA GLU A 5 -0.15 -41.73 51.39
C GLU A 5 0.39 -40.29 51.38
N LEU A 6 1.34 -39.97 52.27
CA LEU A 6 1.97 -38.66 52.31
C LEU A 6 2.76 -38.36 51.03
N MET A 7 3.50 -39.35 50.52
CA MET A 7 4.24 -39.22 49.26
C MET A 7 3.31 -39.03 48.06
N SER A 8 2.20 -39.78 48.00
CA SER A 8 1.18 -39.60 46.97
C SER A 8 0.55 -38.20 47.02
N PHE A 9 0.25 -37.70 48.22
CA PHE A 9 -0.24 -36.33 48.41
C PHE A 9 0.76 -35.27 47.95
N LEU A 10 2.04 -35.41 48.27
CA LEU A 10 3.07 -34.44 47.86
C LEU A 10 3.29 -34.43 46.34
N VAL A 11 3.28 -35.59 45.69
CA VAL A 11 3.41 -35.70 44.23
C VAL A 11 2.19 -35.13 43.51
N THR A 12 0.99 -35.39 44.01
CA THR A 12 -0.25 -34.82 43.45
C THR A 12 -0.27 -33.30 43.61
N ALA A 13 0.13 -32.75 44.77
CA ALA A 13 0.25 -31.31 44.99
C ALA A 13 1.25 -30.65 44.01
N GLN A 14 2.44 -31.25 43.83
CA GLN A 14 3.43 -30.76 42.86
C GLN A 14 2.92 -30.81 41.41
N THR A 15 2.15 -31.84 41.07
CA THR A 15 1.56 -31.99 39.73
C THR A 15 0.52 -30.90 39.48
N ILE A 16 -0.36 -30.63 40.45
CA ILE A 16 -1.34 -29.53 40.40
C ILE A 16 -0.65 -28.19 40.19
N GLN A 17 0.43 -27.91 40.94
CA GLN A 17 1.19 -26.66 40.79
C GLN A 17 1.77 -26.50 39.37
N ARG A 18 2.33 -27.58 38.79
CA ARG A 18 2.87 -27.56 37.42
C ARG A 18 1.79 -27.33 36.38
N SER A 19 0.66 -28.02 36.50
CA SER A 19 -0.49 -27.85 35.59
C SER A 19 -1.05 -26.43 35.64
N LEU A 20 -1.16 -25.83 36.84
CA LEU A 20 -1.59 -24.44 36.99
C LEU A 20 -0.63 -23.46 36.30
N SER A 21 0.68 -23.67 36.45
CA SER A 21 1.70 -22.87 35.75
C SER A 21 1.59 -23.02 34.23
N GLN A 22 1.42 -24.23 33.72
CA GLN A 22 1.23 -24.49 32.28
C GLN A 22 -0.04 -23.83 31.72
N LEU A 23 -1.15 -23.86 32.46
CA LEU A 23 -2.38 -23.16 32.08
C LEU A 23 -2.14 -21.65 31.93
N SER A 24 -1.38 -21.03 32.85
CA SER A 24 -1.03 -19.61 32.75
C SER A 24 -0.21 -19.30 31.50
N VAL A 25 0.73 -20.17 31.11
CA VAL A 25 1.55 -20.00 29.91
C VAL A 25 0.69 -20.17 28.64
N VAL A 26 -0.15 -21.19 28.58
CA VAL A 26 -1.06 -21.42 27.45
C VAL A 26 -2.04 -20.26 27.29
N PHE A 27 -2.59 -19.74 28.40
CA PHE A 27 -3.44 -18.55 28.38
C PHE A 27 -2.71 -17.33 27.82
N GLY A 28 -1.48 -17.08 28.28
CA GLY A 28 -0.64 -16.00 27.75
C GLY A 28 -0.37 -16.15 26.25
N ASN A 29 -0.11 -17.37 25.77
CA ASN A 29 0.08 -17.65 24.35
C ASN A 29 -1.22 -17.50 23.55
N ALA A 30 -2.37 -17.87 24.10
CA ALA A 30 -3.68 -17.70 23.47
C ALA A 30 -3.99 -16.21 23.26
N VAL A 31 -3.75 -15.37 24.26
CA VAL A 31 -3.95 -13.90 24.15
C VAL A 31 -3.01 -13.30 23.09
N LYS A 32 -1.74 -13.71 23.07
CA LYS A 32 -0.80 -13.28 22.02
C LYS A 32 -1.25 -13.74 20.63
N GLY A 33 -1.75 -14.98 20.53
CA GLY A 33 -2.30 -15.53 19.29
C GLY A 33 -3.50 -14.74 18.78
N TRP A 34 -4.44 -14.38 19.67
CA TRP A 34 -5.60 -13.56 19.29
C TRP A 34 -5.22 -12.16 18.82
N THR A 35 -4.31 -11.47 19.51
CA THR A 35 -3.87 -10.12 19.11
C THR A 35 -3.05 -10.12 17.81
N ALA A 36 -2.23 -11.14 17.59
CA ALA A 36 -1.53 -11.32 16.32
C ALA A 36 -2.52 -11.66 15.19
N GLY A 37 -3.48 -12.56 15.45
CA GLY A 37 -4.53 -12.92 14.50
C GLY A 37 -5.36 -11.72 14.08
N ALA A 38 -5.78 -10.87 15.02
CA ALA A 38 -6.53 -9.66 14.72
C ALA A 38 -5.81 -8.75 13.71
N ARG A 39 -4.49 -8.56 13.86
CA ARG A 39 -3.69 -7.76 12.90
C ARG A 39 -3.58 -8.40 11.52
N VAL A 40 -3.50 -9.74 11.46
CA VAL A 40 -3.50 -10.46 10.18
C VAL A 40 -4.85 -10.29 9.48
N PHE A 41 -5.96 -10.41 10.21
CA PHE A 41 -7.29 -10.19 9.65
C PHE A 41 -7.54 -8.73 9.25
N GLU A 42 -7.00 -7.77 10.00
CA GLU A 42 -7.04 -6.35 9.65
C GLU A 42 -6.38 -6.11 8.27
N PHE A 43 -5.19 -6.67 8.05
CA PHE A 43 -4.51 -6.58 6.75
C PHE A 43 -5.21 -7.38 5.66
N ALA A 44 -5.69 -8.59 5.95
CA ALA A 44 -6.36 -9.45 4.97
C ALA A 44 -7.69 -8.87 4.47
N ASN A 45 -8.39 -8.10 5.30
CA ASN A 45 -9.63 -7.42 4.95
C ASN A 45 -9.41 -5.98 4.44
N LEU A 46 -8.15 -5.55 4.27
CA LEU A 46 -7.85 -4.23 3.75
C LEU A 46 -8.23 -4.19 2.26
N HIS A 47 -9.19 -3.34 1.92
CA HIS A 47 -9.53 -3.08 0.52
C HIS A 47 -8.56 -2.06 -0.07
N PRO A 48 -7.89 -2.36 -1.21
CA PRO A 48 -7.01 -1.39 -1.86
C PRO A 48 -7.83 -0.21 -2.37
N SER A 49 -7.35 1.01 -2.11
CA SER A 49 -7.99 2.25 -2.57
C SER A 49 -7.88 2.49 -4.07
N VAL A 50 -6.96 1.80 -4.74
CA VAL A 50 -6.75 1.85 -6.19
C VAL A 50 -6.99 0.46 -6.78
N CYS A 51 -8.07 0.30 -7.56
CA CYS A 51 -8.41 -0.98 -8.20
C CYS A 51 -7.50 -1.27 -9.39
N ASN A 52 -6.81 -2.41 -9.38
CA ASN A 52 -5.80 -2.76 -10.40
C ASN A 52 -6.38 -3.27 -11.74
N SER A 53 -7.57 -3.89 -11.77
CA SER A 53 -7.96 -4.79 -12.87
C SER A 53 -8.99 -4.27 -13.87
N ASP A 54 -9.76 -3.23 -13.55
CA ASP A 54 -11.02 -2.96 -14.27
C ASP A 54 -10.92 -1.87 -15.35
N GLY A 55 -9.70 -1.40 -15.64
CA GLY A 55 -9.48 -0.34 -16.62
C GLY A 55 -9.36 -0.81 -18.07
N VAL A 56 -9.37 0.14 -19.00
CA VAL A 56 -9.19 -0.06 -20.44
C VAL A 56 -7.70 -0.17 -20.79
N CYS A 57 -7.36 -1.01 -21.77
CA CYS A 57 -6.01 -1.05 -22.35
C CYS A 57 -6.02 -0.32 -23.70
N ILE A 58 -5.03 0.54 -23.96
CA ILE A 58 -4.92 1.20 -25.26
C ILE A 58 -4.30 0.22 -26.26
N PRO A 59 -4.93 -0.04 -27.42
CA PRO A 59 -4.33 -0.86 -28.45
C PRO A 59 -3.00 -0.28 -28.96
N TYR A 60 -2.03 -1.14 -29.26
CA TYR A 60 -0.68 -0.72 -29.68
C TYR A 60 -0.68 0.21 -30.91
N HIS A 61 -1.61 0.03 -31.85
CA HIS A 61 -1.70 0.86 -33.06
C HIS A 61 -2.24 2.28 -32.82
N THR A 62 -2.80 2.54 -31.64
CA THR A 62 -3.32 3.85 -31.21
C THR A 62 -2.48 4.49 -30.10
N LEU A 63 -1.42 3.81 -29.65
CA LEU A 63 -0.53 4.30 -28.60
C LEU A 63 0.58 5.14 -29.22
N PHE A 64 0.54 6.46 -29.03
CA PHE A 64 1.56 7.41 -29.48
C PHE A 64 2.49 7.81 -28.32
N GLY A 65 1.98 7.87 -27.09
CA GLY A 65 2.76 8.21 -25.90
C GLY A 65 2.80 9.70 -25.56
N GLU A 66 1.82 10.50 -26.01
CA GLU A 66 1.67 11.87 -25.51
C GLU A 66 1.13 11.84 -24.07
N ILE A 67 1.79 12.54 -23.17
CA ILE A 67 1.37 12.67 -21.77
C ILE A 67 0.98 14.11 -21.49
N ARG A 68 -0.17 14.31 -20.83
CA ARG A 68 -0.68 15.63 -20.48
C ARG A 68 -1.17 15.70 -19.05
N PHE A 69 -0.68 16.70 -18.31
CA PHE A 69 -1.20 17.12 -17.02
C PHE A 69 -2.11 18.33 -17.26
N GLU A 70 -3.37 18.22 -16.83
CA GLU A 70 -4.37 19.27 -16.96
C GLU A 70 -4.86 19.69 -15.57
N ASP A 71 -4.46 20.90 -15.14
CA ASP A 71 -4.84 21.51 -13.87
C ASP A 71 -4.64 20.60 -12.65
N VAL A 72 -3.53 19.88 -12.63
CA VAL A 72 -3.27 18.85 -11.63
C VAL A 72 -2.91 19.47 -10.28
N GLY A 73 -3.72 19.16 -9.27
CA GLY A 73 -3.45 19.48 -7.88
C GLY A 73 -3.12 18.21 -7.09
N PHE A 74 -2.10 18.26 -6.23
CA PHE A 74 -1.64 17.09 -5.49
C PHE A 74 -0.99 17.45 -4.15
N ALA A 75 -1.30 16.65 -3.14
CA ALA A 75 -0.59 16.59 -1.86
C ALA A 75 -0.41 15.12 -1.45
N TYR A 76 0.71 14.80 -0.79
CA TYR A 76 0.94 13.45 -0.31
C TYR A 76 -0.02 13.11 0.85
N PRO A 77 -0.58 11.89 0.93
CA PRO A 77 -1.46 11.50 2.04
C PRO A 77 -0.82 11.62 3.42
N THR A 78 0.51 11.50 3.50
CA THR A 78 1.29 11.65 4.74
C THR A 78 1.41 13.11 5.20
N ARG A 79 1.18 14.09 4.31
CA ARG A 79 1.28 15.54 4.57
C ARG A 79 0.21 16.29 3.75
N PRO A 80 -1.08 16.17 4.11
CA PRO A 80 -2.18 16.74 3.34
C PRO A 80 -2.14 18.27 3.26
N ASP A 81 -1.62 18.94 4.30
CA ASP A 81 -1.53 20.40 4.36
C ASP A 81 -0.45 20.99 3.42
N HIS A 82 0.44 20.14 2.90
CA HIS A 82 1.52 20.55 2.02
C HIS A 82 1.21 20.17 0.57
N HIS A 83 0.59 21.09 -0.15
CA HIS A 83 0.35 20.96 -1.58
C HIS A 83 1.67 20.98 -2.35
N VAL A 84 1.98 19.89 -3.06
CA VAL A 84 3.14 19.81 -3.97
C VAL A 84 2.81 20.52 -5.27
N PHE A 85 1.59 20.34 -5.78
CA PHE A 85 1.07 21.02 -6.95
C PHE A 85 -0.30 21.61 -6.63
N GLU A 86 -0.54 22.85 -7.05
CA GLU A 86 -1.87 23.48 -6.98
C GLU A 86 -2.60 23.37 -8.32
N LYS A 87 -1.90 23.67 -9.41
CA LYS A 87 -2.46 23.69 -10.77
C LYS A 87 -1.38 23.43 -11.82
N LEU A 88 -0.80 22.23 -11.81
CA LEU A 88 0.24 21.82 -12.74
C LEU A 88 -0.35 21.56 -14.13
N ASN A 89 0.16 22.27 -15.14
CA ASN A 89 -0.10 22.03 -16.55
C ASN A 89 1.21 21.71 -17.25
N LEU A 90 1.30 20.52 -17.84
CA LEU A 90 2.51 20.03 -18.49
C LEU A 90 2.12 19.14 -19.67
N VAL A 91 2.78 19.35 -20.82
CA VAL A 91 2.64 18.50 -21.99
C VAL A 91 3.99 17.88 -22.28
N ILE A 92 4.04 16.55 -22.37
CA ILE A 92 5.20 15.77 -22.80
C ILE A 92 4.81 15.15 -24.15
N PRO A 93 5.32 15.70 -25.26
CA PRO A 93 4.97 15.19 -26.58
C PRO A 93 5.50 13.79 -26.81
N ALA A 94 4.76 13.00 -27.59
CA ALA A 94 5.15 11.67 -28.01
C ALA A 94 6.56 11.67 -28.66
N GLY A 95 7.41 10.72 -28.24
CA GLY A 95 8.75 10.52 -28.81
C GLY A 95 9.78 11.59 -28.46
N GLN A 96 9.47 12.54 -27.57
CA GLN A 96 10.41 13.58 -27.13
C GLN A 96 11.04 13.26 -25.78
N ILE A 97 12.29 13.67 -25.61
CA ILE A 97 12.98 13.64 -24.32
C ILE A 97 12.75 14.97 -23.62
N VAL A 98 12.04 14.95 -22.49
CA VAL A 98 11.76 16.14 -21.69
C VAL A 98 12.57 16.06 -20.40
N ALA A 99 13.35 17.12 -20.13
CA ALA A 99 14.11 17.25 -18.88
C ALA A 99 13.31 18.07 -17.86
N LEU A 100 13.07 17.51 -16.68
CA LEU A 100 12.44 18.20 -15.56
C LEU A 100 13.51 18.84 -14.67
N CYS A 101 13.61 20.17 -14.71
CA CYS A 101 14.61 20.94 -13.96
C CYS A 101 13.94 21.77 -12.84
N GLY A 102 14.61 21.90 -11.69
CA GLY A 102 14.21 22.81 -10.62
C GLY A 102 14.90 22.49 -9.28
N PRO A 103 14.76 23.36 -8.26
CA PRO A 103 15.23 23.14 -6.89
C PRO A 103 14.82 21.80 -6.26
N SER A 104 15.67 21.24 -5.41
CA SER A 104 15.34 20.00 -4.68
C SER A 104 14.07 20.20 -3.84
N GLY A 105 13.15 19.24 -3.88
CA GLY A 105 11.90 19.27 -3.12
C GLY A 105 10.66 19.83 -3.85
N GLU A 106 10.80 20.40 -5.05
CA GLU A 106 9.66 20.95 -5.81
C GLU A 106 8.78 19.91 -6.54
N GLY A 107 8.85 18.63 -6.17
CA GLY A 107 7.94 17.62 -6.72
C GLY A 107 8.33 17.00 -8.07
N LYS A 108 9.57 17.17 -8.55
CA LYS A 108 10.05 16.46 -9.78
C LYS A 108 9.79 14.95 -9.74
N SER A 109 10.20 14.30 -8.65
CA SER A 109 9.94 12.86 -8.45
C SER A 109 8.46 12.55 -8.26
N THR A 110 7.67 13.52 -7.81
CA THR A 110 6.21 13.41 -7.67
C THR A 110 5.54 13.32 -9.03
N ILE A 111 6.03 14.02 -10.06
CA ILE A 111 5.54 13.87 -11.44
C ILE A 111 5.66 12.42 -11.91
N ALA A 112 6.83 11.79 -11.73
CA ALA A 112 7.01 10.38 -12.05
C ALA A 112 6.06 9.46 -11.26
N SER A 113 5.94 9.70 -9.95
CA SER A 113 5.03 8.93 -9.08
C SER A 113 3.55 9.02 -9.51
N LEU A 114 3.13 10.16 -10.06
CA LEU A 114 1.78 10.38 -10.58
C LEU A 114 1.58 9.72 -11.95
N LEU A 115 2.61 9.69 -12.80
CA LEU A 115 2.57 8.98 -14.10
C LEU A 115 2.44 7.47 -13.94
N GLU A 116 3.16 6.90 -12.96
CA GLU A 116 3.08 5.49 -12.59
C GLU A 116 1.78 5.15 -11.83
N ARG A 117 0.96 6.17 -11.57
CA ARG A 117 -0.29 6.09 -10.82
C ARG A 117 -0.09 5.39 -9.47
N PHE A 118 1.00 5.71 -8.77
CA PHE A 118 1.17 5.32 -7.35
C PHE A 118 0.30 6.16 -6.43
N TYR A 119 0.00 7.38 -6.87
CA TYR A 119 -0.95 8.27 -6.22
C TYR A 119 -1.91 8.82 -7.27
N GLU A 120 -3.13 9.14 -6.84
CA GLU A 120 -4.08 9.85 -7.68
C GLU A 120 -4.03 11.36 -7.36
N PRO A 121 -4.18 12.23 -8.37
CA PRO A 121 -4.25 13.65 -8.15
C PRO A 121 -5.53 14.02 -7.38
N LEU A 122 -5.46 15.06 -6.54
CA LEU A 122 -6.60 15.59 -5.78
C LEU A 122 -7.57 16.35 -6.69
N SER A 123 -7.04 17.04 -7.70
CA SER A 123 -7.79 17.78 -8.70
C SER A 123 -7.12 17.68 -10.06
N GLY A 124 -7.88 17.96 -11.12
CA GLY A 124 -7.41 17.82 -12.49
C GLY A 124 -7.32 16.35 -12.92
N ARG A 125 -6.62 16.13 -14.04
CA ARG A 125 -6.41 14.80 -14.61
C ARG A 125 -5.08 14.70 -15.33
N ILE A 126 -4.62 13.46 -15.48
CA ILE A 126 -3.42 13.11 -16.24
C ILE A 126 -3.87 12.21 -17.37
N CYS A 127 -3.48 12.53 -18.60
CA CYS A 127 -3.91 11.82 -19.79
C CYS A 127 -2.71 11.19 -20.50
N LEU A 128 -2.89 9.97 -21.01
CA LEU A 128 -2.03 9.31 -21.99
C LEU A 128 -2.81 9.20 -23.30
N ASP A 129 -2.31 9.83 -24.38
CA ASP A 129 -2.98 9.88 -25.69
C ASP A 129 -4.45 10.31 -25.59
N ASN A 130 -4.70 11.36 -24.79
CA ASN A 130 -6.03 11.93 -24.52
C ASN A 130 -6.99 11.04 -23.71
N GLN A 131 -6.53 9.88 -23.21
CA GLN A 131 -7.27 9.05 -22.24
C GLN A 131 -6.80 9.28 -20.82
N ASP A 132 -7.72 9.46 -19.89
CA ASP A 132 -7.39 9.66 -18.46
C ASP A 132 -6.74 8.39 -17.90
N LEU A 133 -5.59 8.54 -17.24
CA LEU A 133 -4.88 7.43 -16.57
C LEU A 133 -5.77 6.68 -15.58
N ARG A 134 -6.78 7.34 -15.00
CA ARG A 134 -7.76 6.72 -14.09
C ARG A 134 -8.60 5.63 -14.76
N THR A 135 -8.89 5.79 -16.05
CA THR A 135 -9.68 4.83 -16.83
C THR A 135 -8.86 3.66 -17.36
N LEU A 136 -7.53 3.76 -17.31
CA LEU A 136 -6.64 2.74 -17.84
C LEU A 136 -6.41 1.61 -16.84
N ASN A 137 -6.19 0.40 -17.35
CA ASN A 137 -5.77 -0.74 -16.56
C ASN A 137 -4.37 -0.47 -15.99
N LEU A 138 -4.21 -0.63 -14.67
CA LEU A 138 -2.95 -0.30 -13.98
C LEU A 138 -1.81 -1.26 -14.30
N GLU A 139 -2.10 -2.55 -14.43
CA GLU A 139 -1.10 -3.56 -14.78
C GLU A 139 -0.57 -3.30 -16.19
N TRP A 140 -1.47 -3.02 -17.13
CA TRP A 140 -1.10 -2.63 -18.49
C TRP A 140 -0.30 -1.32 -18.51
N LEU A 141 -0.75 -0.28 -17.81
CA LEU A 141 -0.09 1.03 -17.76
C LEU A 141 1.35 0.89 -17.27
N ARG A 142 1.56 0.19 -16.14
CA ARG A 142 2.90 -0.03 -15.58
C ARG A 142 3.77 -0.92 -16.46
N GLY A 143 3.18 -1.77 -17.29
CA GLY A 143 3.90 -2.52 -18.32
C GLY A 143 4.43 -1.67 -19.47
N GLN A 144 3.86 -0.48 -19.72
CA GLN A 144 4.33 0.46 -20.74
C GLN A 144 5.39 1.44 -20.23
N VAL A 145 5.48 1.64 -18.90
CA VAL A 145 6.43 2.58 -18.30
C VAL A 145 7.67 1.82 -17.82
N SER A 146 8.86 2.28 -18.23
CA SER A 146 10.13 1.74 -17.78
C SER A 146 10.91 2.80 -17.00
N HIS A 147 11.45 2.43 -15.85
CA HIS A 147 12.34 3.26 -15.03
C HIS A 147 13.75 2.64 -14.99
N VAL A 148 14.77 3.49 -14.92
CA VAL A 148 16.20 3.10 -14.79
C VAL A 148 16.77 3.78 -13.55
#